data_AF-A0A518RDE1-F1
#
_entry.id   AF-A0A518RDE1-F1
#
_cell.length_a   1.000
_cell.length_b   1.000
_cell.length_c   1.000
_cell.angle_alpha   90.00
_cell.angle_beta   90.00
_cell.angle_gamma   90.00
#
_symmetry.space_group_name_H-M   'P 1'
#
loop_
_entity.id
_entity.type
_entity.pdbx_description
1 polymer ?
#
loop_
_entity_poly.entity_id
_entity_poly.type
_entity_poly.pdbx_seq_one_letter_code
_entity_poly.pdbx_strand_id
1 'polypeptide(L)' 'MGKLDPIVSEFETEEDAQAYDTWFRAQVEAGLASTKPRIPHDEVMARIREILDGKRRAGPPLGS' A
#
# COMPACT_ATOMS: atom_id res chain seq x y z
N MET A 1 -6.60 18.19 -18.06
CA MET A 1 -5.52 17.35 -17.54
C MET A 1 -4.76 16.72 -18.68
N GLY A 2 -3.44 16.90 -18.69
CA GLY A 2 -2.57 16.33 -19.71
C GLY A 2 -2.31 14.85 -19.46
N LYS A 3 -2.21 14.08 -20.55
CA LYS A 3 -1.60 12.76 -20.51
C LYS A 3 -0.11 12.92 -20.21
N LEU A 4 0.41 12.13 -19.28
CA LEU A 4 1.81 12.17 -18.87
C LEU A 4 2.66 11.20 -19.70
N ASP A 5 3.94 11.55 -19.86
CA ASP A 5 4.91 10.67 -20.51
C ASP A 5 5.26 9.50 -19.58
N PRO A 6 5.13 8.23 -20.02
CA PRO A 6 5.43 7.05 -19.21
C PRO A 6 6.89 6.96 -18.70
N ILE A 7 7.84 7.66 -19.33
CA ILE A 7 9.23 7.72 -18.86
C ILE A 7 9.36 8.66 -17.66
N VAL A 8 8.55 9.71 -17.62
CA VAL A 8 8.60 10.75 -16.58
C VAL A 8 7.68 10.41 -15.40
N SER A 9 6.56 9.74 -15.66
CA SER A 9 5.53 9.45 -14.67
C SER A 9 4.99 8.02 -14.80
N GLU A 10 4.74 7.38 -13.67
CA GLU A 10 4.02 6.09 -13.62
C GLU A 10 2.50 6.24 -13.81
N PHE A 11 1.96 7.45 -13.65
CA PHE A 11 0.55 7.77 -13.87
C PHE A 11 0.28 8.18 -15.31
N GLU A 12 -0.86 7.76 -15.84
CA GLU A 12 -1.30 8.10 -17.21
C GLU A 12 -1.69 9.57 -17.34
N THR A 13 -2.26 10.17 -16.29
CA THR A 13 -2.74 11.55 -16.30
C THR A 13 -2.24 12.35 -15.11
N GLU A 14 -2.20 13.66 -15.29
CA GLU A 14 -1.96 14.61 -14.19
C GLU A 14 -3.01 14.51 -13.08
N GLU A 15 -4.24 14.11 -13.41
CA GLU A 15 -5.34 13.96 -12.44
C GLU A 15 -5.05 12.80 -11.50
N ASP A 16 -4.71 11.64 -12.07
CA ASP A 16 -4.38 10.44 -11.31
C ASP A 16 -3.16 10.67 -10.42
N ALA A 17 -2.14 11.37 -10.93
CA ALA A 17 -0.95 11.72 -10.17
C ALA A 17 -1.29 12.63 -8.97
N GLN A 18 -2.14 13.65 -9.17
CA GLN A 18 -2.55 14.57 -8.10
C GLN A 18 -3.44 13.89 -7.06
N ALA A 19 -4.35 13.01 -7.52
CA ALA A 19 -5.20 12.21 -6.64
C ALA A 19 -4.34 11.27 -5.77
N TYR A 20 -3.34 10.62 -6.36
CA TYR A 20 -2.40 9.78 -5.64
C TYR A 20 -1.56 10.57 -4.64
N ASP A 21 -0.97 11.71 -5.04
CA ASP A 21 -0.16 12.55 -4.15
C ASP A 21 -0.97 13.02 -2.93
N THR A 22 -2.21 13.47 -3.15
CA THR A 22 -3.12 13.89 -2.07
C THR A 22 -3.40 12.76 -1.09
N TRP A 23 -3.76 11.59 -1.61
CA TRP A 23 -4.01 10.39 -0.79
C TRP A 23 -2.75 9.95 -0.04
N PHE A 24 -1.61 9.90 -0.72
CA PHE A 24 -0.35 9.43 -0.16
C PHE A 24 0.12 10.34 0.99
N ARG A 25 0.06 11.67 0.81
CA ARG A 25 0.35 12.62 1.88
C ARG A 25 -0.58 12.44 3.07
N ALA A 26 -1.88 12.24 2.85
CA ALA A 26 -2.82 11.98 3.94
C ALA A 26 -2.47 10.69 4.71
N GLN A 27 -2.03 9.62 4.02
CA GLN A 27 -1.57 8.39 4.68
C GLN A 27 -0.28 8.62 5.49
N VAL A 28 0.67 9.38 4.95
CA VAL A 28 1.92 9.73 5.65
C VAL A 28 1.63 10.53 6.91
N GLU A 29 0.80 11.57 6.83
CA GLU A 29 0.40 12.38 7.98
C GLU A 29 -0.32 11.54 9.05
N ALA A 30 -1.23 10.65 8.65
CA ALA A 30 -1.87 9.72 9.58
C ALA A 30 -0.87 8.77 10.25
N GLY A 31 0.16 8.33 9.52
CA GLY A 31 1.26 7.52 10.06
C GLY A 31 2.13 8.30 11.05
N LEU A 32 2.45 9.56 10.76
CA LEU A 32 3.23 10.44 11.64
C LEU A 32 2.47 10.82 12.92
N ALA A 33 1.17 11.06 12.81
CA ALA A 33 0.30 11.38 13.94
C ALA A 33 -0.09 10.15 14.79
N SER A 34 0.23 8.94 14.33
CA SER A 34 -0.12 7.71 15.05
C SER A 34 0.61 7.60 16.38
N THR A 35 -0.14 7.44 17.47
CA THR A 35 0.38 7.19 18.82
C THR A 35 0.66 5.70 19.09
N LYS A 36 0.45 4.83 18.09
CA LYS A 36 0.70 3.39 18.22
C LYS A 36 2.20 3.13 18.47
N PRO A 37 2.54 2.14 19.30
CA PRO A 37 3.93 1.79 19.53
C PRO A 37 4.61 1.34 18.23
N ARG A 38 5.87 1.73 18.07
CA ARG A 38 6.72 1.19 16.99
C ARG A 38 7.00 -0.27 17.26
N ILE A 39 7.02 -1.07 16.20
CA ILE A 39 7.33 -2.50 16.26
C ILE A 39 8.67 -2.78 15.57
N PRO A 40 9.49 -3.72 16.07
CA PRO A 40 10.72 -4.14 15.41
C PRO A 40 10.46 -4.75 14.03
N HIS A 41 11.46 -4.69 13.16
CA HIS A 41 11.39 -5.29 11.81
C HIS A 41 10.99 -6.77 11.85
N ASP A 42 11.60 -7.56 12.74
CA ASP A 42 11.33 -8.99 12.86
C ASP A 42 9.87 -9.29 13.20
N GLU A 43 9.25 -8.44 14.00
CA GLU A 43 7.85 -8.55 14.38
C GLU A 43 6.92 -8.25 13.19
N VAL A 44 7.21 -7.22 12.38
CA VAL A 44 6.48 -6.94 11.13
C VAL A 44 6.55 -8.17 10.21
N MET A 45 7.75 -8.73 10.02
CA MET A 45 7.95 -9.87 9.14
C MET A 45 7.24 -11.13 9.66
N ALA A 46 7.19 -11.35 10.98
CA ALA A 46 6.44 -12.44 11.58
C ALA A 46 4.94 -12.33 11.28
N ARG A 47 4.35 -11.14 11.47
CA ARG A 47 2.94 -10.87 11.17
C ARG A 47 2.61 -11.10 9.68
N ILE A 48 3.48 -10.66 8.77
CA ILE A 48 3.28 -10.88 7.32
C ILE A 48 3.30 -12.38 6.99
N ARG A 49 4.25 -13.15 7.55
CA ARG A 49 4.33 -14.60 7.33
C ARG A 49 3.05 -15.30 7.78
N GLU A 50 2.54 -14.95 8.96
CA GLU A 50 1.30 -15.51 9.49
C GLU A 50 0.09 -15.28 8.56
N ILE A 51 -0.05 -14.07 8.02
CA ILE A 51 -1.11 -13.74 7.06
C ILE A 51 -0.98 -14.59 5.79
N LEU A 52 0.23 -14.72 5.24
CA LEU A 52 0.47 -15.51 4.04
C LEU A 52 0.20 -17.00 4.26
N ASP A 53 0.64 -17.55 5.39
CA ASP A 53 0.40 -18.94 5.74
C ASP A 53 -1.10 -19.20 5.99
N GLY A 54 -1.81 -18.24 6.58
CA GLY A 54 -3.27 -18.26 6.67
C GLY A 54 -3.94 -18.38 5.30
N LYS A 55 -3.54 -17.55 4.34
CA LYS A 55 -4.08 -17.59 2.97
C LYS A 55 -3.74 -18.90 2.24
N ARG A 56 -2.54 -19.45 2.43
CA ARG A 56 -2.13 -20.73 1.84
C ARG A 56 -2.95 -21.90 2.38
N ARG A 57 -3.23 -21.91 3.68
CA ARG A 57 -4.07 -22.94 4.32
C ARG A 57 -5.53 -22.86 3.87
N ALA A 58 -6.04 -21.65 3.62
CA ALA A 58 -7.41 -21.46 3.14
C ALA A 58 -7.62 -21.98 1.71
N GLY A 59 -6.54 -22.16 0.93
CA GLY A 59 -6.61 -22.49 -0.50
C GLY A 59 -7.20 -21.35 -1.34
N PRO A 60 -7.18 -21.46 -2.68
CA PRO A 60 -7.97 -20.56 -3.51
C PRO A 60 -9.46 -20.68 -3.15
N PRO A 61 -10.26 -19.60 -3.28
CA PRO A 61 -11.70 -19.70 -3.03
C PRO A 61 -12.27 -20.83 -3.90
N LEU A 62 -13.00 -21.76 -3.27
CA LEU A 62 -13.66 -22.85 -3.97
C LEU A 62 -14.63 -22.25 -4.99
N GLY A 63 -14.26 -22.30 -6.27
CA GLY A 63 -15.08 -21.85 -7.39
C GLY A 63 -14.68 -20.48 -7.95
N SER A 64 -13.86 -20.50 -9.00
CA SER A 64 -13.87 -19.52 -10.10
C SER A 64 -13.59 -20.28 -11.38
#